data_AF-A0A382FZW5-F1
#
_entry.id   AF-A0A382FZW5-F1
#
_cell.length_a   1.000
_cell.length_b   1.000
_cell.length_c   1.000
_cell.angle_alpha   90.00
_cell.angle_beta   90.00
_cell.angle_gamma   90.00
#
_symmetry.space_group_name_H-M   'P 1'
#
loop_
_entity.id
_entity.type
_entity.pdbx_description
1 polymer ?
#
loop_
_entity_poly.entity_id
_entity_poly.type
_entity_poly.pdbx_seq_one_letter_code
_entity_poly.pdbx_strand_id
1 'polypeptide(L)'
;ELFRTASHVIAAHGAGLTNVLFAPADVRILEIRPELSSGQFCFEKLFSLGWPNSEFLVSPVKGKFEISPEILNEVLERWSSENLYHDSC
;
A
#
# COMPACT_ATOMS: atom_id res chain seq x y z
N GLU A 1 13.81 12.02 -7.76
CA GLU A 1 12.73 12.89 -7.25
C GLU A 1 11.35 12.24 -7.20
N LEU A 2 10.98 11.40 -8.18
CA LEU A 2 9.61 10.86 -8.37
C LEU A 2 8.85 10.42 -7.10
N PHE A 3 9.49 9.73 -6.15
CA PHE A 3 8.82 9.20 -4.95
C PHE A 3 8.88 10.10 -3.72
N ARG A 4 9.72 11.15 -3.72
CA ARG A 4 9.95 11.97 -2.51
C ARG A 4 8.74 12.76 -2.05
N THR A 5 7.78 12.98 -2.95
CA THR A 5 6.54 13.72 -2.68
C THR A 5 5.30 12.83 -2.82
N ALA A 6 5.50 11.50 -2.88
CA ALA A 6 4.39 10.57 -2.97
C ALA A 6 3.60 10.59 -1.65
N SER A 7 2.29 10.80 -1.74
CA SER A 7 1.36 10.61 -0.62
C SER A 7 0.82 9.18 -0.55
N HIS A 8 0.82 8.48 -1.69
CA HIS A 8 0.31 7.13 -1.84
C HIS A 8 1.23 6.30 -2.74
N VAL A 9 1.48 5.05 -2.36
CA VAL A 9 2.16 4.05 -3.18
C VAL A 9 1.25 2.83 -3.27
N ILE A 10 0.78 2.53 -4.48
CA ILE A 10 -0.08 1.38 -4.76
C ILE A 10 0.66 0.52 -5.77
N ALA A 11 1.03 -0.70 -5.38
CA ALA A 11 1.79 -1.57 -6.27
C ALA A 11 1.56 -3.06 -6.00
N ALA A 12 1.69 -3.84 -7.07
CA ALA A 12 1.83 -5.29 -6.98
C ALA A 12 3.06 -5.67 -6.13
N HIS A 13 2.91 -6.72 -5.33
CA HIS A 13 4.00 -7.30 -4.58
C HIS A 13 5.17 -7.65 -5.51
N GLY A 14 6.38 -7.25 -5.11
CA GLY A 14 7.61 -7.51 -5.84
C GLY A 14 8.50 -6.28 -5.92
N ALA A 15 9.48 -6.30 -6.82
CA ALA A 15 10.54 -5.29 -6.89
C ALA A 15 10.01 -3.85 -7.08
N GLY A 16 8.86 -3.67 -7.75
CA GLY A 16 8.27 -2.33 -7.92
C GLY A 16 7.88 -1.67 -6.59
N LEU A 17 7.56 -2.46 -5.57
CA LEU A 17 7.13 -1.97 -4.25
C LEU A 17 8.31 -1.48 -3.40
N THR A 18 9.56 -1.82 -3.74
CA THR A 18 10.75 -1.30 -3.02
C THR A 18 10.93 0.21 -3.17
N ASN A 19 10.21 0.83 -4.11
CA ASN A 19 10.21 2.28 -4.29
C ASN A 19 9.73 3.05 -3.05
N VAL A 20 9.05 2.38 -2.11
CA VAL A 20 8.71 2.93 -0.78
C VAL A 20 9.92 3.42 -0.01
N LEU A 21 11.10 2.83 -0.22
CA LEU A 21 12.34 3.27 0.43
C LEU A 21 12.72 4.72 0.07
N PHE A 22 12.18 5.25 -1.02
CA PHE A 22 12.41 6.62 -1.48
C PHE A 22 11.22 7.55 -1.21
N ALA A 23 10.15 7.04 -0.59
CA ALA A 23 8.97 7.79 -0.24
C ALA A 23 9.04 8.31 1.21
N PRO A 24 8.25 9.35 1.55
CA PRO A 24 8.09 9.81 2.93
C PRO A 24 7.69 8.68 3.88
N ALA A 25 8.04 8.81 5.16
CA ALA A 25 7.72 7.79 6.18
C ALA A 25 6.21 7.65 6.44
N ASP A 26 5.46 8.74 6.22
CA ASP A 26 4.02 8.84 6.39
C ASP A 26 3.22 8.43 5.14
N VAL A 27 3.89 8.04 4.05
CA VAL A 27 3.23 7.61 2.82
C VAL A 27 2.27 6.45 3.09
N ARG A 28 1.07 6.50 2.49
CA ARG A 28 0.12 5.39 2.52
C ARG A 28 0.53 4.33 1.50
N ILE A 29 0.62 3.07 1.92
CA ILE A 29 1.10 1.98 1.08
C ILE A 29 0.00 0.93 0.94
N LEU A 30 -0.34 0.60 -0.30
CA LEU A 30 -1.20 -0.53 -0.63
C LEU A 30 -0.41 -1.56 -1.44
N GLU A 31 -0.13 -2.70 -0.80
CA GLU A 31 0.49 -3.86 -1.44
C GLU A 31 -0.59 -4.78 -2.03
N ILE A 32 -0.50 -5.11 -3.32
CA ILE A 32 -1.36 -6.10 -3.96
C ILE A 32 -0.63 -7.44 -4.01
N ARG A 33 -1.07 -8.41 -3.22
CA ARG A 33 -0.45 -9.73 -3.07
C ARG A 33 -1.13 -10.78 -3.95
N PRO A 34 -0.36 -11.71 -4.55
CA PRO A 34 -0.93 -12.85 -5.28
C PRO A 34 -1.39 -13.98 -4.35
N GLU A 35 -0.83 -14.03 -3.13
CA GLU A 35 -1.22 -14.92 -2.04
C GLU A 35 -0.97 -14.21 -0.71
N LEU A 36 -1.75 -14.54 0.32
CA LEU A 36 -1.61 -13.94 1.66
C LEU A 36 -0.17 -14.03 2.21
N SER A 37 0.47 -15.19 2.03
CA SER A 37 1.83 -15.48 2.48
C SER A 37 2.92 -14.69 1.74
N SER A 38 2.63 -14.03 0.63
CA SER A 38 3.64 -13.36 -0.20
C SER A 38 4.36 -12.23 0.56
N GLY A 39 3.68 -11.56 1.49
CA GLY A 39 4.30 -10.51 2.30
C GLY A 39 5.16 -11.01 3.45
N GLN A 40 5.01 -12.28 3.83
CA GLN A 40 5.72 -12.84 4.98
C GLN A 40 7.22 -12.80 4.75
N PHE A 41 7.95 -12.30 5.74
CA PHE A 41 9.41 -12.13 5.71
C PHE A 41 9.96 -11.15 4.65
N CYS A 42 9.10 -10.65 3.73
CA CYS A 42 9.42 -9.62 2.75
C CYS A 42 8.98 -8.24 3.27
N PHE A 43 7.95 -7.65 2.66
CA PHE A 43 7.58 -6.26 2.88
C PHE A 43 6.92 -6.01 4.24
N GLU A 44 6.31 -7.01 4.87
CA GLU A 44 5.79 -6.87 6.25
C GLU A 44 6.87 -6.43 7.22
N LYS A 45 8.06 -7.07 7.16
CA LYS A 45 9.19 -6.67 8.00
C LYS A 45 9.72 -5.31 7.58
N LEU A 46 9.83 -5.04 6.29
CA LEU A 46 10.32 -3.75 5.82
C LEU A 46 9.46 -2.59 6.30
N PHE A 47 8.14 -2.67 6.12
CA PHE A 47 7.22 -1.59 6.48
C PHE A 47 7.14 -1.40 7.99
N SER A 48 7.30 -2.47 8.77
CA SER A 48 7.39 -2.38 10.24
C SER A 48 8.57 -1.53 10.75
N LEU A 49 9.58 -1.25 9.92
CA LEU A 49 10.75 -0.45 10.30
C LEU A 49 10.55 1.07 10.18
N GLY A 50 9.48 1.55 9.55
CA GLY A 50 9.32 3.00 9.35
C GLY A 50 8.11 3.48 8.56
N TRP A 51 7.22 2.60 8.12
CA TRP A 51 6.04 2.95 7.32
C TRP A 51 4.76 2.39 7.99
N PRO A 52 4.21 3.11 8.98
CA PRO A 52 3.08 2.63 9.76
C PRO A 52 1.77 2.55 8.95
N ASN A 53 1.68 3.28 7.84
CA ASN A 53 0.49 3.40 7.01
C ASN A 53 0.45 2.39 5.86
N SER A 54 0.89 1.15 6.13
CA SER A 54 0.91 0.07 5.14
C SER A 54 -0.24 -0.91 5.34
N GLU A 55 -0.92 -1.26 4.26
CA GLU A 55 -1.90 -2.35 4.22
C GLU A 55 -1.78 -3.15 2.92
N PHE A 56 -2.52 -4.26 2.84
CA PHE A 56 -2.47 -5.14 1.68
C PHE A 56 -3.85 -5.63 1.25
N LEU A 57 -3.97 -5.89 -0.04
CA LEU A 57 -5.07 -6.67 -0.62
C LEU A 57 -4.49 -7.97 -1.16
N VAL A 58 -5.26 -9.05 -1.09
CA VAL A 58 -4.92 -10.31 -1.74
C VAL A 58 -5.82 -10.46 -2.96
N SER A 59 -5.23 -10.82 -4.09
CA SER A 59 -5.97 -11.06 -5.31
C SER A 59 -7.03 -12.16 -5.11
N PRO A 60 -8.27 -11.98 -5.60
CA PRO A 60 -9.27 -13.03 -5.58
C PRO A 60 -8.89 -14.21 -6.48
N VAL A 61 -8.00 -14.00 -7.46
CA VAL A 61 -7.46 -15.05 -8.31
C VAL A 61 -6.05 -15.41 -7.83
N LYS A 62 -5.95 -16.60 -7.26
CA LYS A 62 -4.69 -17.10 -6.68
C LYS A 62 -3.54 -17.01 -7.67
N GLY A 63 -2.41 -16.44 -7.24
CA GLY A 63 -1.20 -16.33 -8.05
C GLY A 63 -1.18 -15.15 -9.02
N LYS A 64 -2.22 -14.30 -9.03
CA LYS A 64 -2.32 -13.10 -9.88
C LYS A 64 -2.20 -11.83 -9.04
N PHE A 65 -1.83 -10.73 -9.69
CA PHE A 65 -1.74 -9.40 -9.05
C PHE A 65 -2.93 -8.52 -9.45
N GLU A 66 -4.11 -9.12 -9.53
CA GLU A 66 -5.33 -8.43 -9.96
C GLU A 66 -6.24 -8.14 -8.78
N ILE A 67 -6.80 -6.94 -8.75
CA ILE A 67 -7.86 -6.52 -7.84
C ILE A 67 -8.95 -5.87 -8.68
N SER A 68 -10.20 -5.95 -8.21
CA SER A 68 -11.28 -5.25 -8.89
C SER A 68 -11.22 -3.74 -8.59
N PRO A 69 -11.65 -2.88 -9.53
CA PRO A 69 -11.72 -1.44 -9.29
C PRO A 69 -12.56 -1.06 -8.08
N GLU A 70 -13.60 -1.84 -7.77
CA GLU A 70 -14.49 -1.60 -6.64
C GLU A 70 -13.75 -1.75 -5.31
N ILE A 71 -12.98 -2.82 -5.14
CA ILE A 71 -12.17 -3.06 -3.93
C ILE A 71 -11.10 -1.97 -3.78
N LEU A 72 -10.48 -1.55 -4.89
CA LEU A 72 -9.52 -0.45 -4.86
C LEU A 72 -10.19 0.86 -4.41
N ASN A 73 -11.38 1.16 -4.95
CA ASN A 73 -12.13 2.36 -4.60
C ASN A 73 -12.49 2.39 -3.11
N GLU A 74 -12.90 1.27 -2.51
CA GLU A 74 -13.20 1.20 -1.07
C GLU A 74 -12.00 1.65 -0.21
N VAL A 75 -10.79 1.22 -0.57
CA VAL A 75 -9.56 1.65 0.13
C VAL A 75 -9.30 3.14 -0.07
N LEU A 76 -9.43 3.65 -1.30
CA LEU A 76 -9.19 5.06 -1.63
C LEU A 76 -10.20 5.99 -0.96
N GLU A 77 -11.47 5.61 -0.92
CA GLU A 77 -12.54 6.36 -0.25
C GLU A 77 -12.33 6.41 1.26
N ARG A 78 -11.90 5.30 1.87
CA ARG A 78 -11.53 5.25 3.29
C ARG A 78 -10.35 6.17 3.59
N TRP A 79 -9.28 6.10 2.80
CA TRP A 79 -8.12 6.99 2.95
C TRP A 79 -8.50 8.47 2.82
N SER A 80 -9.35 8.80 1.85
CA SER A 80 -9.86 10.16 1.66
C SER A 80 -10.63 10.65 2.88
N SER A 81 -11.51 9.80 3.42
CA SER A 81 -12.32 10.13 4.60
C SER A 81 -11.47 10.35 5.85
N GLU A 82 -10.44 9.52 6.07
CA GLU A 82 -9.51 9.68 7.20
C GLU A 82 -8.75 11.01 7.16
N ASN A 83 -8.39 11.51 5.96
CA ASN A 83 -7.69 12.78 5.82
C ASN A 83 -8.59 13.98 6.19
N LEU A 84 -9.89 13.92 5.86
CA LEU A 84 -10.86 14.97 6.23
C LEU A 84 -10.98 15.15 7.75
N TYR A 85 -10.82 14.09 8.53
CA TYR A 85 -10.82 14.15 10.00
C TYR A 85 -9.52 14.72 10.57
N HIS A 86 -8.40 14.59 9.85
CA HIS A 86 -7.12 15.09 10.31
C HIS A 86 -6.94 16.60 10.07
N ASP A 87 -7.60 17.14 9.04
CA ASP A 87 -7.55 18.58 8.66
C ASP A 87 -8.62 19.44 9.36
N SER A 88 -9.52 18.84 10.14
CA SER A 88 -10.63 19.53 10.82
C SER A 88 -10.39 19.81 12.31
N CYS A 89 -9.14 19.70 12.78
CA CYS A 89 -8.69 20.06 14.13
C CYS A 89 -7.77 21.29 14.14
#